data_AF-A0AAP9YH00-F1
#
_entry.id   AF-A0AAP9YH00-F1
#
_cell.length_a   1.000
_cell.length_b   1.000
_cell.length_c   1.000
_cell.angle_alpha   90.00
_cell.angle_beta   90.00
_cell.angle_gamma   90.00
#
_symmetry.space_group_name_H-M   'P 1'
#
loop_
_entity.id
_entity.type
_entity.pdbx_description
1 polymer ?
#
loop_
_entity_poly.entity_id
_entity_poly.type
_entity_poly.pdbx_seq_one_letter_code
_entity_poly.pdbx_strand_id
1 'polypeptide(L)'
;MRDHVLLLERRHKQSGVARRHEGRVAMAMSNTRWCSDGFEFRCKDGARLCVTFALDDCDREALSWVASPNGYSGDDVRDVMLGGRGEAFRAAIAHVAYCPRR
;
A
#
# COMPACT_ATOMS: atom_id res chain seq x y z
N MET A 1 8.45 -21.99 -12.18
CA MET A 1 9.05 -20.70 -12.62
C MET A 1 10.53 -20.85 -13.00
N ARG A 2 11.40 -21.37 -12.12
CA ARG A 2 12.82 -21.65 -12.44
C ARG A 2 12.98 -22.68 -13.54
N ASP A 3 12.27 -23.80 -13.43
CA ASP A 3 12.35 -24.93 -14.38
C ASP A 3 11.73 -24.62 -15.75
N HIS A 4 11.02 -23.49 -15.86
CA HIS A 4 10.39 -23.03 -17.11
C HIS A 4 11.11 -21.81 -17.70
N VAL A 5 12.28 -21.43 -17.16
CA VAL A 5 13.11 -20.31 -17.67
C VAL A 5 12.35 -18.98 -17.73
N LEU A 6 11.35 -18.79 -16.86
CA LEU A 6 10.52 -17.57 -16.80
C LEU A 6 11.08 -16.53 -15.82
N LEU A 7 12.26 -16.77 -15.26
CA LEU A 7 12.91 -15.79 -14.40
C LEU A 7 13.70 -14.80 -15.24
N LEU A 8 13.44 -13.52 -15.03
CA LEU A 8 14.28 -12.45 -15.55
C LEU A 8 15.73 -12.68 -15.13
N GLU A 9 16.66 -12.47 -16.05
CA GLU A 9 18.08 -12.54 -15.73
C GLU A 9 18.39 -11.56 -14.60
N ARG A 10 19.16 -12.05 -13.61
CA ARG A 10 19.55 -11.24 -12.46
C ARG A 10 20.50 -10.15 -12.95
N ARG A 11 19.97 -8.95 -13.16
CA ARG A 11 20.77 -7.77 -13.50
C ARG A 11 21.84 -7.58 -12.42
N HIS A 12 23.11 -7.70 -12.81
CA HIS A 12 24.24 -7.45 -11.93
C HIS A 12 24.19 -5.98 -11.49
N LYS A 13 24.03 -5.70 -10.19
CA LYS A 13 24.15 -4.33 -9.68
C LYS A 13 25.60 -3.91 -9.87
N GLN A 14 25.85 -3.00 -10.80
CA GLN A 14 27.16 -2.38 -10.93
C GLN A 14 27.41 -1.51 -9.68
N SER A 15 28.37 -1.93 -8.86
CA SER A 15 28.82 -1.16 -7.70
C SER A 15 29.30 0.21 -8.16
N GLY A 16 28.87 1.28 -7.48
CA GLY A 16 29.24 2.66 -7.81
C GLY A 16 28.42 3.33 -8.92
N VAL A 17 27.55 2.62 -9.64
CA VAL A 17 26.63 3.24 -10.61
C VAL A 17 25.33 3.62 -9.89
N ALA A 18 25.19 4.90 -9.56
CA ALA A 18 23.91 5.44 -9.10
C ALA A 18 22.85 5.16 -10.18
N ARG A 19 21.72 4.54 -9.81
CA ARG A 19 20.58 4.45 -10.74
C ARG A 19 20.20 5.87 -11.12
N ARG A 20 20.05 6.20 -12.39
CA ARG A 20 19.40 7.46 -12.76
C ARG A 20 17.95 7.41 -12.26
N HIS A 21 17.58 8.31 -11.36
CA HIS A 21 16.21 8.44 -10.85
C HIS A 21 15.73 9.88 -11.12
N GLU A 22 15.60 10.20 -12.41
CA GLU A 22 14.92 11.42 -12.88
C GLU A 22 13.39 11.26 -12.90
N GLY A 23 12.89 10.06 -12.55
CA GLY A 23 11.46 9.78 -12.50
C GLY A 23 10.77 10.62 -11.42
N ARG A 24 9.88 11.51 -11.84
CA ARG A 24 9.00 12.25 -10.94
C ARG A 24 7.79 11.39 -10.60
N VAL A 25 7.68 10.96 -9.35
CA VAL A 25 6.53 10.17 -8.86
C VAL A 25 5.41 11.07 -8.38
N ALA A 26 5.75 12.21 -7.75
CA ALA A 26 4.77 13.16 -7.22
C ALA A 26 4.14 14.02 -8.33
N MET A 27 2.81 14.05 -8.37
CA MET A 27 2.04 14.89 -9.28
C MET A 27 1.86 16.30 -8.73
N ALA A 28 1.56 17.26 -9.61
CA ALA A 28 1.32 18.66 -9.24
C ALA A 28 -0.16 18.95 -8.91
N MET A 29 -1.06 18.07 -9.35
CA MET A 29 -2.50 18.19 -9.13
C MET A 29 -3.01 16.91 -8.47
N SER A 30 -3.88 17.07 -7.47
CA SER A 30 -4.60 15.97 -6.83
C SER A 30 -5.47 15.22 -7.86
N ASN A 31 -5.81 13.97 -7.56
CA ASN A 31 -6.69 13.11 -8.34
C ASN A 31 -6.22 12.84 -9.78
N THR A 32 -4.91 12.98 -10.02
CA THR A 32 -4.29 12.73 -11.34
C THR A 32 -3.54 11.40 -11.37
N ARG A 33 -2.96 10.99 -10.23
CA ARG A 33 -2.29 9.71 -10.06
C ARG A 33 -2.43 9.24 -8.63
N TRP A 34 -2.60 7.94 -8.48
CA TRP A 34 -2.73 7.29 -7.20
C TRP A 34 -1.72 6.14 -7.07
N CYS A 35 -1.25 5.92 -5.85
CA CYS A 35 -0.45 4.75 -5.50
C CYS A 35 -1.22 3.91 -4.49
N SER A 36 -1.26 2.60 -4.70
CA SER A 36 -1.77 1.64 -3.72
C SER A 36 -0.63 0.87 -3.08
N ASP A 37 -0.75 0.59 -1.79
CA ASP A 37 0.19 -0.27 -1.06
C ASP A 37 -0.54 -0.94 0.11
N GLY A 38 0.16 -1.84 0.79
CA GLY A 38 -0.32 -2.43 2.02
C GLY A 38 0.79 -2.85 2.98
N PHE A 39 0.50 -2.78 4.28
CA PHE A 39 1.42 -3.21 5.33
C PHE A 39 0.73 -4.06 6.39
N GLU A 40 1.52 -4.89 7.05
CA GLU A 40 1.08 -5.74 8.14
C GLU A 40 1.72 -5.27 9.45
N PHE A 41 0.96 -5.29 10.53
CA PHE A 41 1.47 -5.12 11.88
C PHE A 41 0.75 -6.03 12.86
N ARG A 42 1.32 -6.16 14.07
CA ARG A 42 0.71 -6.90 15.16
C ARG A 42 0.11 -5.95 16.19
N CYS A 43 -1.12 -6.22 16.57
CA CYS A 43 -1.80 -5.61 17.70
C CYS A 43 -1.14 -6.04 19.02
N LYS A 44 -1.49 -5.34 20.11
CA LYS A 44 -0.95 -5.64 21.45
C LYS A 44 -1.27 -7.06 21.94
N ASP A 45 -2.39 -7.62 21.51
CA ASP A 45 -2.81 -9.00 21.80
C ASP A 45 -2.13 -10.04 20.89
N GLY A 46 -1.22 -9.60 20.02
CA GLY A 46 -0.53 -10.45 19.06
C GLY A 46 -1.33 -10.74 17.78
N ALA A 47 -2.58 -10.26 17.69
CA ALA A 47 -3.37 -10.41 16.47
C ALA A 47 -2.69 -9.68 15.31
N ARG A 48 -2.66 -10.34 14.16
CA ARG A 48 -2.12 -9.78 12.93
C ARG A 48 -3.18 -8.93 12.26
N LEU A 49 -2.78 -7.77 11.74
CA LEU A 49 -3.66 -6.94 10.95
C LEU A 49 -2.93 -6.43 9.72
N CYS A 50 -3.59 -6.61 8.58
CA CYS A 50 -3.12 -6.21 7.28
C CYS A 50 -3.96 -5.01 6.82
N VAL A 51 -3.32 -3.93 6.39
CA VAL A 51 -3.96 -2.71 5.90
C VAL A 51 -3.59 -2.47 4.44
N THR A 52 -4.59 -2.37 3.55
CA THR A 52 -4.42 -1.92 2.16
C THR A 52 -5.02 -0.54 2.01
N PHE A 53 -4.37 0.33 1.24
CA PHE A 53 -4.83 1.69 1.02
C PHE A 53 -4.44 2.21 -0.36
N ALA A 54 -5.13 3.27 -0.79
CA ALA A 54 -4.76 4.08 -1.94
C ALA A 54 -4.46 5.52 -1.48
N LEU A 55 -3.36 6.08 -1.94
CA LEU A 55 -2.96 7.47 -1.68
C LEU A 55 -3.01 8.31 -2.96
N ASP A 56 -3.27 9.60 -2.79
CA ASP A 56 -2.98 10.63 -3.78
C ASP A 56 -1.47 10.91 -3.86
N ASP A 57 -0.90 10.88 -5.05
CA ASP A 57 0.53 11.12 -5.26
C ASP A 57 0.93 12.60 -5.08
N CYS A 58 -0.03 13.53 -5.08
CA CYS A 58 0.18 14.95 -4.90
C CYS A 58 0.44 15.30 -3.42
N ASP A 59 -0.48 14.94 -2.53
CA ASP A 59 -0.47 15.33 -1.11
C ASP A 59 -0.27 14.16 -0.13
N ARG A 60 -0.21 12.92 -0.64
CA ARG A 60 -0.10 11.68 0.15
C ARG A 60 -1.29 11.44 1.07
N GLU A 61 -2.42 12.08 0.83
CA GLU A 61 -3.66 11.77 1.53
C GLU A 61 -4.19 10.41 1.10
N ALA A 62 -4.69 9.65 2.06
CA ALA A 62 -5.34 8.39 1.76
C ALA A 62 -6.76 8.64 1.25
N LEU A 63 -7.03 8.11 0.07
CA LEU A 63 -8.32 8.20 -0.61
C LEU A 63 -9.29 7.15 -0.07
N SER A 64 -8.75 5.99 0.29
CA SER A 64 -9.47 4.82 0.78
C SER A 64 -8.52 3.83 1.44
N TRP A 65 -9.05 3.01 2.35
CA TRP A 65 -8.29 1.95 3.01
C TRP A 65 -9.24 0.85 3.54
N VAL A 66 -8.69 -0.35 3.70
CA VAL A 66 -9.34 -1.50 4.34
C VAL A 66 -8.35 -2.16 5.27
N ALA A 67 -8.80 -2.58 6.45
CA ALA A 67 -8.01 -3.36 7.40
C ALA A 67 -8.67 -4.72 7.66
N SER A 68 -7.87 -5.78 7.58
CA SER A 68 -8.35 -7.16 7.72
C SER A 68 -7.34 -8.01 8.51
N PRO A 69 -7.80 -8.89 9.43
CA PRO A 69 -6.92 -9.83 10.12
C PRO A 69 -6.46 -10.98 9.22
N ASN A 70 -7.19 -11.24 8.14
CA ASN A 70 -7.00 -12.43 7.28
C ASN A 70 -6.07 -12.15 6.09
N GLY A 71 -5.50 -10.95 5.98
CA GLY A 71 -4.77 -10.51 4.79
C GLY A 71 -5.66 -9.80 3.78
N TYR A 72 -5.19 -9.71 2.54
CA TYR A 72 -5.87 -9.00 1.45
C TYR A 72 -6.49 -9.97 0.46
N SER A 73 -7.75 -9.74 0.10
CA SER A 73 -8.43 -10.36 -1.02
C SER A 73 -8.45 -9.42 -2.24
N GLY A 74 -8.76 -9.98 -3.41
CA GLY A 74 -8.99 -9.17 -4.61
C GLY A 74 -10.18 -8.21 -4.46
N ASP A 75 -11.18 -8.60 -3.66
CA ASP A 75 -12.32 -7.73 -3.33
C ASP A 75 -11.87 -6.54 -2.48
N ASP A 76 -11.00 -6.73 -1.48
CA ASP A 76 -10.46 -5.62 -0.68
C ASP A 76 -9.70 -4.61 -1.55
N VAL A 77 -8.90 -5.08 -2.51
CA VAL A 77 -8.18 -4.21 -3.44
C VAL A 77 -9.16 -3.49 -4.37
N ARG A 78 -10.18 -4.19 -4.88
CA ARG A 78 -11.22 -3.58 -5.71
C ARG A 78 -11.96 -2.49 -4.94
N ASP A 79 -12.31 -2.75 -3.68
CA ASP A 79 -13.07 -1.82 -2.84
C ASP A 79 -12.23 -0.60 -2.47
N VAL A 80 -10.91 -0.77 -2.24
CA VAL A 80 -9.99 0.37 -2.10
C VAL A 80 -9.95 1.19 -3.40
N MET A 81 -9.89 0.57 -4.57
CA MET A 81 -9.84 1.29 -5.85
C MET A 81 -11.17 1.96 -6.22
N LEU A 82 -12.31 1.37 -5.86
CA LEU A 82 -13.65 1.89 -6.15
C LEU A 82 -14.18 2.84 -5.07
N GLY A 83 -13.70 2.68 -3.84
CA GLY A 83 -14.06 3.43 -2.66
C GLY A 83 -13.49 4.84 -2.66
N GLY A 84 -13.64 5.58 -3.76
CA GLY A 84 -13.40 7.00 -3.81
C GLY A 84 -14.40 7.72 -2.92
N ARG A 85 -14.07 7.82 -1.63
CA ARG A 85 -14.57 8.69 -0.55
C ARG A 85 -14.52 7.94 0.78
N GLY A 86 -13.63 8.34 1.69
CA GLY A 86 -13.72 7.91 3.08
C GLY A 86 -12.64 8.49 3.97
N GLU A 87 -13.06 9.34 4.92
CA GLU A 87 -12.41 9.77 6.17
C GLU A 87 -10.89 9.64 6.32
N ALA A 88 -10.24 10.75 6.72
CA ALA A 88 -8.80 10.86 6.91
C ALA A 88 -8.19 9.63 7.63
N PHE A 89 -7.38 8.88 6.91
CA PHE A 89 -6.64 7.69 7.37
C PHE A 89 -5.88 7.85 8.70
N ARG A 90 -5.56 9.08 9.09
CA ARG A 90 -5.02 9.40 10.43
C ARG A 90 -5.94 9.00 11.58
N ALA A 91 -7.26 9.17 11.45
CA ALA A 91 -8.22 8.78 12.49
C ALA A 91 -8.39 7.26 12.58
N ALA A 92 -8.28 6.57 11.44
CA ALA A 92 -8.39 5.13 11.33
C ALA A 92 -7.27 4.37 12.05
N ILE A 93 -6.01 4.77 11.87
CA ILE A 93 -4.88 4.12 12.56
C ILE A 93 -5.02 4.23 14.08
N ALA A 94 -5.55 5.34 14.61
CA ALA A 94 -5.77 5.49 16.05
C ALA A 94 -6.83 4.51 16.60
N HIS A 95 -7.90 4.27 15.84
CA HIS A 95 -8.95 3.33 16.23
C HIS A 95 -8.51 1.86 16.08
N VAL A 96 -7.71 1.57 15.06
CA VAL A 96 -7.24 0.21 14.77
C VAL A 96 -6.06 -0.20 15.67
N ALA A 97 -5.20 0.74 16.07
CA ALA A 97 -4.14 0.51 17.06
C ALA A 97 -4.68 0.27 18.48
N TYR A 98 -5.92 0.70 18.76
CA TYR A 98 -6.65 0.37 19.99
C TYR A 98 -7.61 -0.79 19.72
N CYS A 99 -7.13 -1.95 19.25
CA CYS A 99 -7.94 -3.13 18.94
C CYS A 99 -8.87 -3.54 20.10
N PRO A 100 -10.21 -3.35 20.01
CA PRO A 100 -11.17 -4.11 20.82
C PRO A 100 -11.76 -5.18 19.89
N ARG A 101 -11.60 -6.46 20.21
CA ARG A 101 -12.29 -7.55 19.50
C ARG A 101 -13.75 -7.13 19.26
N ARG A 102 -14.15 -6.96 18.00
CA ARG A 102 -15.57 -7.01 17.64
C ARG A 102 -15.99 -8.47 17.55
#